data_AF-A0A934IZT3-F1
#
_entry.id   AF-A0A934IZT3-F1
#
_cell.length_a   1.000
_cell.length_b   1.000
_cell.length_c   1.000
_cell.angle_alpha   90.00
_cell.angle_beta   90.00
_cell.angle_gamma   90.00
#
_symmetry.space_group_name_H-M   'P 1'
#
loop_
_entity.id
_entity.type
_entity.pdbx_description
1 polymer ?
#
loop_
_entity_poly.entity_id
_entity_poly.type
_entity_poly.pdbx_seq_one_letter_code
_entity_poly.pdbx_strand_id
1 'polypeptide(L)'
;MKNKIYLDRNKTTYKGNLHLHTTWSDGSLPADQVVEAFKAKGYHFISLSDHEVYTRTTEFNGEDFITLPGMERGGLNLVADKDPGYHFGVLDDPTVEPEQKRFEHLQTFPTPIPWEGDHSPQDLIDKMRAHGNLVVFNHPEWHLTRFEDMVKYDGFFAIEIYNHATEWSTSSSYGAAYWDHALQNGKRVFGTAADDSHEHNPNWNIPEYGGGWVQVQADALTPASIVSNLKEGRFYSSSGPEIYDLRVEDGQLAIECSPCKFIMFKAFPLRGPFVGNFENGEPLTFASMTIEEDMQYIRVECVDFEGKVAWSNPVFVADLLQEGE
;
A
#
# COMPACT_ATOMS: atom_id res chain seq x y z
N MET A 1 5.96 -0.48 -28.50
CA MET A 1 5.39 -0.08 -27.19
C MET A 1 5.53 1.41 -26.98
N LYS A 2 4.60 2.04 -26.26
CA LYS A 2 4.65 3.47 -25.95
C LYS A 2 5.62 3.75 -24.80
N ASN A 3 6.38 4.84 -24.89
CA ASN A 3 7.19 5.32 -23.77
C ASN A 3 6.26 5.88 -22.69
N LYS A 4 6.56 5.62 -21.42
CA LYS A 4 5.75 6.08 -20.28
C LYS A 4 6.60 6.20 -19.03
N ILE A 5 6.48 7.34 -18.35
CA ILE A 5 7.10 7.59 -17.05
C ILE A 5 6.10 7.24 -15.96
N TYR A 6 6.50 6.39 -15.02
CA TYR A 6 5.70 6.00 -13.85
C TYR A 6 6.16 6.74 -12.60
N LEU A 7 7.48 6.87 -12.44
CA LEU A 7 8.13 7.68 -11.42
C LEU A 7 9.24 8.50 -12.09
N ASP A 8 9.30 9.80 -11.80
CA ASP A 8 10.32 10.73 -12.31
C ASP A 8 11.20 11.21 -11.15
N ARG A 9 12.51 11.02 -11.24
CA ARG A 9 13.46 11.44 -10.20
C ARG A 9 13.41 12.94 -9.85
N ASN A 10 12.89 13.77 -10.76
CA ASN A 10 12.84 15.22 -10.58
C ASN A 10 11.53 15.69 -9.93
N LYS A 11 10.59 14.78 -9.67
CA LYS A 11 9.32 15.11 -9.02
C LYS A 11 9.46 15.15 -7.51
N THR A 12 8.76 16.10 -6.90
CA THR A 12 8.60 16.16 -5.44
C THR A 12 7.93 14.89 -4.95
N THR A 13 8.42 14.35 -3.83
CA THR A 13 7.88 13.14 -3.24
C THR A 13 7.51 13.36 -1.78
N TYR A 14 6.49 12.65 -1.33
CA TYR A 14 5.96 12.71 0.03
C TYR A 14 5.88 11.30 0.60
N LYS A 15 6.60 11.08 1.69
CA LYS A 15 6.57 9.85 2.48
C LYS A 15 5.30 9.79 3.33
N GLY A 16 4.56 8.69 3.29
CA GLY A 16 3.33 8.56 4.07
C GLY A 16 3.07 7.17 4.60
N ASN A 17 2.30 7.10 5.69
CA ASN A 17 1.81 5.86 6.27
C ASN A 17 0.28 5.80 6.13
N LEU A 18 -0.25 4.66 5.71
CA LEU A 18 -1.69 4.50 5.44
C LEU A 18 -2.42 3.68 6.50
N HIS A 19 -1.71 3.15 7.51
CA HIS A 19 -2.26 2.21 8.46
C HIS A 19 -1.55 2.28 9.82
N LEU A 20 -2.27 2.75 10.84
CA LEU A 20 -1.83 2.95 12.23
C LEU A 20 -3.02 3.14 13.17
N HIS A 21 -2.77 3.02 14.48
CA HIS A 21 -3.80 3.08 15.50
C HIS A 21 -3.47 4.10 16.60
N THR A 22 -4.49 4.68 17.19
CA THR A 22 -4.40 5.65 18.30
C THR A 22 -5.29 5.20 19.45
N THR A 23 -5.33 5.98 20.53
CA THR A 23 -6.26 5.75 21.66
C THR A 23 -7.75 5.91 21.29
N TRP A 24 -8.09 6.29 20.06
CA TRP A 24 -9.48 6.27 19.60
C TRP A 24 -9.99 4.86 19.30
N SER A 25 -9.09 3.92 19.06
CA SER A 25 -9.37 2.48 19.05
C SER A 25 -8.52 1.77 20.11
N ASP A 26 -7.48 1.05 19.71
CA ASP A 26 -6.67 0.18 20.55
C ASP A 26 -5.17 0.48 20.52
N GLY A 27 -4.77 1.59 19.89
CA GLY A 27 -3.42 2.13 20.01
C GLY A 27 -3.16 2.70 21.40
N SER A 28 -1.89 2.68 21.84
CA SER A 28 -1.50 3.10 23.19
C SER A 28 -1.19 4.60 23.32
N LEU A 29 -1.17 5.35 22.21
CA LEU A 29 -0.92 6.80 22.20
C LEU A 29 -2.08 7.65 21.67
N PRO A 30 -2.28 8.84 22.23
CA PRO A 30 -3.17 9.84 21.65
C PRO A 30 -2.71 10.30 20.25
N ALA A 31 -3.67 10.71 19.42
CA ALA A 31 -3.43 11.04 18.01
C ALA A 31 -2.37 12.15 17.80
N ASP A 32 -2.29 13.14 18.69
CA ASP A 32 -1.28 14.20 18.62
C ASP A 32 0.14 13.63 18.79
N GLN A 33 0.34 12.70 19.73
CA GLN A 33 1.64 12.05 19.95
C GLN A 33 2.01 11.11 18.80
N VAL A 34 1.04 10.39 18.23
CA VAL A 34 1.24 9.57 17.03
C VAL A 34 1.68 10.44 15.85
N VAL A 35 1.00 11.55 15.61
CA VAL A 35 1.36 12.54 14.57
C VAL A 35 2.79 13.03 14.75
N GLU A 36 3.16 13.44 15.97
CA GLU A 36 4.52 13.93 16.24
C GLU A 36 5.58 12.84 16.08
N ALA A 37 5.28 11.58 16.43
CA ALA A 37 6.18 10.45 16.21
C ALA A 37 6.45 10.19 14.71
N PHE A 38 5.44 10.28 13.86
CA PHE A 38 5.59 10.14 12.41
C PHE A 38 6.32 11.33 11.78
N LYS A 39 6.01 12.58 12.21
CA LYS A 39 6.77 13.77 11.79
C LYS A 39 8.25 13.65 12.13
N ALA A 40 8.58 13.22 13.35
CA ALA A 40 9.96 13.01 13.79
C ALA A 40 10.72 11.97 12.95
N LYS A 41 10.00 11.09 12.24
CA LYS A 41 10.54 10.09 11.31
C LYS A 41 10.55 10.54 9.84
N GLY A 42 10.23 11.80 9.56
CA GLY A 42 10.25 12.38 8.22
C GLY A 42 9.06 12.01 7.34
N TYR A 43 7.95 11.57 7.93
CA TYR A 43 6.69 11.41 7.20
C TYR A 43 6.05 12.77 6.95
N HIS A 44 5.39 12.89 5.81
CA HIS A 44 4.67 14.08 5.36
C HIS A 44 3.15 13.89 5.44
N PHE A 45 2.68 12.65 5.48
CA PHE A 45 1.26 12.40 5.74
C PHE A 45 1.03 11.07 6.43
N ILE A 46 -0.09 10.98 7.14
CA ILE A 46 -0.61 9.73 7.67
C ILE A 46 -2.11 9.60 7.44
N SER A 47 -2.61 8.37 7.34
CA SER A 47 -4.02 8.07 7.55
C SER A 47 -4.23 7.73 9.02
N LEU A 48 -5.15 8.41 9.71
CA LEU A 48 -5.55 8.04 11.07
C LEU A 48 -6.62 6.95 10.95
N SER A 49 -6.20 5.69 11.03
CA SER A 49 -6.99 4.52 10.63
C SER A 49 -7.43 3.66 11.80
N ASP A 50 -7.83 4.28 12.92
CA ASP A 50 -8.36 3.58 14.08
C ASP A 50 -9.45 2.58 13.71
N HIS A 51 -9.46 1.41 14.38
CA HIS A 51 -10.47 0.40 14.16
C HIS A 51 -11.87 0.97 14.41
N GLU A 52 -12.74 0.85 13.41
CA GLU A 52 -14.17 1.14 13.55
C GLU A 52 -14.54 2.58 13.89
N VAL A 53 -13.55 3.47 13.86
CA VAL A 53 -13.71 4.90 14.14
C VAL A 53 -13.24 5.67 12.92
N TYR A 54 -14.18 6.21 12.15
CA TYR A 54 -13.84 7.04 11.02
C TYR A 54 -13.30 8.38 11.48
N THR A 55 -12.04 8.63 11.17
CA THR A 55 -11.38 9.87 11.52
C THR A 55 -11.43 10.84 10.35
N ARG A 56 -11.99 12.03 10.57
CA ARG A 56 -11.94 13.17 9.64
C ARG A 56 -11.53 14.44 10.38
N THR A 57 -10.24 14.69 10.48
CA THR A 57 -9.71 15.91 11.12
C THR A 57 -8.72 16.62 10.21
N THR A 58 -8.62 17.93 10.40
CA THR A 58 -7.55 18.77 9.82
C THR A 58 -6.73 19.45 10.91
N GLU A 59 -6.97 19.13 12.18
CA GLU A 59 -6.32 19.75 13.34
C GLU A 59 -4.79 19.61 13.30
N PHE A 60 -4.31 18.51 12.72
CA PHE A 60 -2.90 18.17 12.63
C PHE A 60 -2.22 18.65 11.34
N ASN A 61 -2.97 19.29 10.44
CA ASN A 61 -2.44 19.73 9.15
C ASN A 61 -1.59 21.00 9.33
N GLY A 62 -0.43 21.01 8.68
CA GLY A 62 0.50 22.12 8.59
C GLY A 62 1.13 22.20 7.20
N GLU A 63 2.18 23.01 7.08
CA GLU A 63 2.90 23.21 5.81
C GLU A 63 3.58 21.92 5.32
N ASP A 64 4.20 21.18 6.24
CA ASP A 64 5.01 19.99 5.93
C ASP A 64 4.35 18.66 6.33
N PHE A 65 3.12 18.69 6.84
CA PHE A 65 2.42 17.48 7.29
C PHE A 65 0.91 17.57 7.12
N ILE A 66 0.26 16.50 6.65
CA ILE A 66 -1.20 16.40 6.62
C ILE A 66 -1.71 15.06 7.15
N THR A 67 -2.95 15.05 7.61
CA THR A 67 -3.69 13.81 7.88
C THR A 67 -4.69 13.55 6.76
N LEU A 68 -4.81 12.28 6.40
CA LEU A 68 -5.82 11.79 5.46
C LEU A 68 -6.95 11.15 6.28
N PRO A 69 -8.22 11.49 6.01
CA PRO A 69 -9.34 10.86 6.70
C PRO A 69 -9.46 9.38 6.36
N GLY A 70 -9.78 8.55 7.34
CA GLY A 70 -9.86 7.10 7.17
C GLY A 70 -10.28 6.34 8.43
N MET A 71 -10.26 5.02 8.32
CA MET A 71 -10.39 4.03 9.40
C MET A 71 -9.83 2.70 8.93
N GLU A 72 -9.60 1.78 9.85
CA GLU A 72 -9.58 0.36 9.52
C GLU A 72 -10.94 -0.23 9.85
N ARG A 73 -11.53 -0.95 8.89
CA ARG A 73 -12.86 -1.54 9.02
C ARG A 73 -12.79 -3.03 8.76
N GLY A 74 -13.20 -3.83 9.73
CA GLY A 74 -13.06 -5.28 9.62
C GLY A 74 -13.14 -5.99 10.95
N GLY A 75 -12.81 -7.27 10.94
CA GLY A 75 -12.53 -7.99 12.17
C GLY A 75 -12.34 -9.47 11.95
N LEU A 76 -11.97 -10.15 13.03
CA LEU A 76 -12.15 -11.60 13.14
C LEU A 76 -13.65 -11.89 13.22
N ASN A 77 -14.24 -12.44 12.16
CA ASN A 77 -15.60 -12.95 12.23
C ASN A 77 -15.56 -14.40 12.66
N LEU A 78 -15.76 -14.66 13.95
CA LEU A 78 -15.83 -16.01 14.48
C LEU A 78 -17.11 -16.68 13.98
N VAL A 79 -16.97 -17.52 12.96
CA VAL A 79 -18.06 -18.30 12.36
C VAL A 79 -17.65 -19.74 12.47
N ALA A 80 -18.48 -20.54 13.17
CA ALA A 80 -18.21 -21.96 13.37
C ALA A 80 -17.80 -22.64 12.05
N ASP A 81 -16.64 -23.32 12.09
CA ASP A 81 -16.04 -24.06 10.98
C ASP A 81 -15.61 -23.23 9.75
N LYS A 82 -15.60 -21.89 9.84
CA LYS A 82 -15.22 -21.00 8.72
C LYS A 82 -14.30 -19.83 9.08
N ASP A 83 -14.43 -19.28 10.29
CA ASP A 83 -13.69 -18.12 10.83
C ASP A 83 -13.14 -17.11 9.78
N PRO A 84 -14.01 -16.51 8.93
CA PRO A 84 -13.57 -15.59 7.89
C PRO A 84 -13.18 -14.23 8.49
N GLY A 85 -11.89 -14.03 8.71
CA GLY A 85 -11.34 -12.74 9.12
C GLY A 85 -10.95 -11.87 7.92
N TYR A 86 -11.16 -10.56 8.03
CA TYR A 86 -10.63 -9.59 7.06
C TYR A 86 -10.61 -8.18 7.67
N HIS A 87 -9.57 -7.42 7.37
CA HIS A 87 -9.54 -5.97 7.57
C HIS A 87 -9.42 -5.23 6.23
N PHE A 88 -10.10 -4.10 6.16
CA PHE A 88 -9.98 -3.14 5.08
C PHE A 88 -9.51 -1.80 5.61
N GLY A 89 -8.39 -1.31 5.08
CA GLY A 89 -8.02 0.09 5.22
C GLY A 89 -8.95 0.94 4.38
N VAL A 90 -9.56 1.95 4.98
CA VAL A 90 -10.51 2.85 4.33
C VAL A 90 -9.91 4.24 4.33
N LEU A 91 -9.75 4.82 3.14
CA LEU A 91 -9.13 6.13 2.94
C LEU A 91 -10.08 7.03 2.15
N ASP A 92 -10.39 8.23 2.65
CA ASP A 92 -11.24 9.18 1.96
C ASP A 92 -10.67 9.54 0.58
N ASP A 93 -11.52 9.48 -0.44
CA ASP A 93 -11.20 9.99 -1.77
C ASP A 93 -11.85 11.35 -1.98
N PRO A 94 -11.15 12.47 -1.70
CA PRO A 94 -11.70 13.81 -1.90
C PRO A 94 -11.81 14.20 -3.39
N THR A 95 -11.38 13.35 -4.32
CA THR A 95 -11.41 13.62 -5.77
C THR A 95 -12.70 13.17 -6.45
N VAL A 96 -13.63 12.58 -5.70
CA VAL A 96 -14.91 12.06 -6.22
C VAL A 96 -16.11 12.66 -5.46
N GLU A 97 -17.24 12.72 -6.15
CA GLU A 97 -18.54 12.93 -5.51
C GLU A 97 -19.09 11.57 -5.06
N PRO A 98 -19.35 11.36 -3.76
CA PRO A 98 -19.77 10.06 -3.26
C PRO A 98 -21.28 9.82 -3.52
N GLU A 99 -21.65 8.55 -3.72
CA GLU A 99 -23.06 8.15 -3.87
C GLU A 99 -23.84 8.26 -2.56
N GLN A 100 -23.14 8.10 -1.44
CA GLN A 100 -23.67 8.20 -0.09
C GLN A 100 -22.91 9.26 0.71
N LYS A 101 -23.54 9.79 1.76
CA LYS A 101 -22.94 10.84 2.59
C LYS A 101 -21.60 10.37 3.17
N ARG A 102 -20.54 11.15 3.02
CA ARG A 102 -19.24 10.87 3.67
C ARG A 102 -19.39 10.68 5.18
N PHE A 103 -18.52 9.84 5.73
CA PHE A 103 -18.46 9.63 7.17
C PHE A 103 -17.89 10.85 7.91
N GLU A 104 -18.38 11.06 9.12
CA GLU A 104 -18.02 12.18 9.99
C GLU A 104 -16.82 11.85 10.88
N HIS A 105 -16.21 12.87 11.49
CA HIS A 105 -15.14 12.66 12.46
C HIS A 105 -15.62 11.91 13.71
N LEU A 106 -14.85 10.90 14.11
CA LEU A 106 -15.14 10.00 15.24
C LEU A 106 -16.48 9.28 15.09
N GLN A 107 -16.94 9.07 13.86
CA GLN A 107 -18.10 8.23 13.61
C GLN A 107 -17.73 6.77 13.88
N THR A 108 -18.44 6.15 14.81
CA THR A 108 -18.20 4.76 15.22
C THR A 108 -19.11 3.78 14.50
N PHE A 109 -18.63 2.55 14.30
CA PHE A 109 -19.38 1.46 13.68
C PHE A 109 -19.44 0.24 14.61
N PRO A 110 -20.54 -0.54 14.58
CA PRO A 110 -20.68 -1.69 15.45
C PRO A 110 -19.81 -2.88 14.99
N THR A 111 -19.36 -3.65 15.98
CA THR A 111 -18.67 -4.94 15.85
C THR A 111 -19.35 -6.05 16.69
N PRO A 112 -19.23 -7.34 16.30
CA PRO A 112 -18.59 -7.83 15.07
C PRO A 112 -19.36 -7.43 13.82
N ILE A 113 -18.72 -7.50 12.65
CA ILE A 113 -19.40 -7.27 11.38
C ILE A 113 -20.40 -8.40 11.16
N PRO A 114 -21.67 -8.10 10.82
CA PRO A 114 -22.60 -9.16 10.43
C PRO A 114 -22.03 -9.94 9.25
N TRP A 115 -21.85 -11.25 9.44
CA TRP A 115 -21.46 -12.16 8.37
C TRP A 115 -22.71 -12.82 7.79
N GLU A 116 -23.05 -12.46 6.56
CA GLU A 116 -24.21 -13.01 5.82
C GLU A 116 -23.79 -14.07 4.79
N GLY A 117 -22.49 -14.36 4.70
CA GLY A 117 -21.89 -15.34 3.78
C GLY A 117 -20.68 -14.77 3.06
N ASP A 118 -20.14 -15.53 2.10
CA ASP A 118 -18.89 -15.21 1.40
C ASP A 118 -18.94 -13.89 0.59
N HIS A 119 -20.11 -13.24 0.45
CA HIS A 119 -20.26 -11.93 -0.17
C HIS A 119 -20.05 -10.76 0.80
N SER A 120 -20.03 -11.01 2.11
CA SER A 120 -19.91 -9.95 3.14
C SER A 120 -18.69 -9.05 2.95
N PRO A 121 -17.50 -9.55 2.54
CA PRO A 121 -16.37 -8.68 2.25
C PRO A 121 -16.61 -7.78 1.03
N GLN A 122 -17.24 -8.29 -0.03
CA GLN A 122 -17.60 -7.50 -1.21
C GLN A 122 -18.57 -6.38 -0.84
N ASP A 123 -19.63 -6.70 -0.09
CA ASP A 123 -20.62 -5.72 0.34
C ASP A 123 -19.98 -4.60 1.17
N LEU A 124 -18.99 -4.94 2.00
CA LEU A 124 -18.27 -3.94 2.79
C LEU A 124 -17.39 -3.06 1.89
N ILE A 125 -16.66 -3.63 0.93
CA ILE A 125 -15.88 -2.87 -0.06
C ILE A 125 -16.80 -1.89 -0.81
N ASP A 126 -17.93 -2.38 -1.34
CA ASP A 126 -18.87 -1.58 -2.12
C ASP A 126 -19.49 -0.47 -1.27
N LYS A 127 -19.83 -0.77 -0.01
CA LYS A 127 -20.31 0.23 0.95
C LYS A 127 -19.26 1.32 1.17
N MET A 128 -18.01 0.97 1.45
CA MET A 128 -16.96 1.96 1.68
C MET A 128 -16.74 2.84 0.45
N ARG A 129 -16.74 2.25 -0.75
CA ARG A 129 -16.66 2.98 -2.02
C ARG A 129 -17.84 3.91 -2.26
N ALA A 130 -19.07 3.47 -1.96
CA ALA A 130 -20.27 4.30 -2.10
C ALA A 130 -20.21 5.56 -1.22
N HIS A 131 -19.52 5.50 -0.08
CA HIS A 131 -19.23 6.65 0.78
C HIS A 131 -18.01 7.48 0.34
N GLY A 132 -17.46 7.22 -0.85
CA GLY A 132 -16.36 7.98 -1.46
C GLY A 132 -14.99 7.62 -0.90
N ASN A 133 -14.74 6.36 -0.57
CA ASN A 133 -13.44 5.91 -0.05
C ASN A 133 -12.72 4.99 -1.04
N LEU A 134 -11.40 5.09 -1.04
CA LEU A 134 -10.52 4.02 -1.47
C LEU A 134 -10.47 2.92 -0.42
N VAL A 135 -10.32 1.67 -0.86
CA VAL A 135 -10.26 0.50 0.01
C VAL A 135 -8.95 -0.27 -0.21
N VAL A 136 -8.19 -0.49 0.85
CA VAL A 136 -6.99 -1.35 0.91
C VAL A 136 -7.39 -2.69 1.54
N PHE A 137 -6.98 -3.81 0.95
CA PHE A 137 -7.06 -5.11 1.61
C PHE A 137 -5.89 -5.24 2.59
N ASN A 138 -6.15 -5.04 3.89
CA ASN A 138 -5.09 -4.98 4.90
C ASN A 138 -4.63 -6.39 5.29
N HIS A 139 -3.32 -6.51 5.55
CA HIS A 139 -2.60 -7.68 6.08
C HIS A 139 -3.29 -9.04 5.88
N PRO A 140 -3.52 -9.47 4.63
CA PRO A 140 -4.32 -10.67 4.34
C PRO A 140 -3.73 -11.95 4.96
N GLU A 141 -2.41 -12.02 5.14
CA GLU A 141 -1.72 -13.15 5.74
C GLU A 141 -2.04 -13.30 7.24
N TRP A 142 -2.04 -12.20 8.01
CA TRP A 142 -2.39 -12.21 9.43
C TRP A 142 -3.81 -12.73 9.67
N HIS A 143 -4.72 -12.37 8.77
CA HIS A 143 -6.11 -12.83 8.76
C HIS A 143 -6.31 -14.26 8.25
N LEU A 144 -5.23 -14.97 7.86
CA LEU A 144 -5.30 -16.30 7.25
C LEU A 144 -6.21 -16.33 6.01
N THR A 145 -6.31 -15.19 5.30
CA THR A 145 -7.12 -15.07 4.09
C THR A 145 -6.63 -16.11 3.10
N ARG A 146 -7.53 -16.84 2.43
CA ARG A 146 -7.10 -17.74 1.36
C ARG A 146 -6.94 -16.97 0.06
N PHE A 147 -5.95 -17.34 -0.75
CA PHE A 147 -5.71 -16.73 -2.05
C PHE A 147 -6.97 -16.75 -2.93
N GLU A 148 -7.65 -17.90 -2.99
CA GLU A 148 -8.88 -18.11 -3.73
C GLU A 148 -10.07 -17.29 -3.22
N ASP A 149 -10.05 -16.87 -1.94
CA ASP A 149 -11.11 -16.04 -1.37
C ASP A 149 -10.88 -14.58 -1.75
N MET A 150 -9.65 -14.08 -1.60
CA MET A 150 -9.31 -12.69 -1.93
C MET A 150 -9.58 -12.36 -3.41
N VAL A 151 -9.29 -13.29 -4.33
CA VAL A 151 -9.48 -13.03 -5.76
C VAL A 151 -10.95 -12.92 -6.20
N LYS A 152 -11.90 -13.30 -5.35
CA LYS A 152 -13.33 -13.18 -5.63
C LYS A 152 -13.85 -11.75 -5.45
N TYR A 153 -13.14 -10.92 -4.68
CA TYR A 153 -13.59 -9.56 -4.35
C TYR A 153 -13.02 -8.53 -5.32
N ASP A 154 -13.80 -7.52 -5.66
CA ASP A 154 -13.43 -6.45 -6.57
C ASP A 154 -13.63 -5.08 -5.92
N GLY A 155 -12.99 -4.06 -6.49
CA GLY A 155 -13.17 -2.67 -6.07
C GLY A 155 -12.21 -2.17 -4.98
N PHE A 156 -11.38 -3.02 -4.37
CA PHE A 156 -10.24 -2.52 -3.60
C PHE A 156 -9.14 -1.98 -4.53
N PHE A 157 -8.47 -0.90 -4.15
CA PHE A 157 -7.45 -0.26 -5.00
C PHE A 157 -6.05 -0.85 -4.76
N ALA A 158 -5.80 -1.36 -3.55
CA ALA A 158 -4.51 -1.90 -3.16
C ALA A 158 -4.64 -3.05 -2.17
N ILE A 159 -3.56 -3.81 -2.04
CA ILE A 159 -3.36 -4.82 -0.99
C ILE A 159 -2.20 -4.33 -0.13
N GLU A 160 -2.31 -4.44 1.19
CA GLU A 160 -1.19 -4.22 2.08
C GLU A 160 -0.22 -5.40 1.97
N ILE A 161 0.92 -5.14 1.32
CA ILE A 161 1.95 -6.14 1.00
C ILE A 161 3.08 -6.17 2.02
N TYR A 162 3.17 -5.13 2.85
CA TYR A 162 4.05 -5.09 4.01
C TYR A 162 3.33 -4.43 5.17
N ASN A 163 3.19 -5.17 6.27
CA ASN A 163 2.64 -4.70 7.52
C ASN A 163 3.73 -4.81 8.59
N HIS A 164 4.18 -3.68 9.11
CA HIS A 164 5.36 -3.66 9.98
C HIS A 164 5.09 -4.37 11.32
N ALA A 165 3.96 -4.08 11.98
CA ALA A 165 3.60 -4.66 13.27
C ALA A 165 3.60 -6.20 13.29
N THR A 166 3.18 -6.80 12.18
CA THR A 166 3.10 -8.26 12.03
C THR A 166 4.45 -8.93 11.77
N GLU A 167 5.53 -8.18 11.49
CA GLU A 167 6.88 -8.71 11.34
C GLU A 167 7.35 -9.41 12.62
N TRP A 168 7.14 -8.78 13.78
CA TRP A 168 7.57 -9.30 15.08
C TRP A 168 6.43 -9.91 15.91
N SER A 169 5.18 -9.52 15.69
CA SER A 169 4.08 -10.06 16.51
C SER A 169 3.70 -11.48 16.10
N THR A 170 3.77 -11.80 14.80
CA THR A 170 3.27 -13.07 14.25
C THR A 170 4.11 -13.63 13.09
N SER A 171 5.08 -12.87 12.58
CA SER A 171 5.86 -13.20 11.38
C SER A 171 4.99 -13.43 10.13
N SER A 172 3.99 -12.55 9.94
CA SER A 172 3.03 -12.57 8.81
C SER A 172 2.99 -11.24 8.04
N SER A 173 4.13 -10.56 7.99
CA SER A 173 4.28 -9.20 7.45
C SER A 173 4.23 -9.10 5.94
N TYR A 174 4.37 -10.19 5.17
CA TYR A 174 4.62 -10.12 3.72
C TYR A 174 3.43 -10.59 2.87
N GLY A 175 2.52 -9.67 2.57
CA GLY A 175 1.38 -9.87 1.66
C GLY A 175 1.73 -9.95 0.16
N ALA A 176 3.01 -9.89 -0.23
CA ALA A 176 3.42 -9.86 -1.65
C ALA A 176 2.94 -11.08 -2.46
N ALA A 177 2.84 -12.27 -1.85
CA ALA A 177 2.30 -13.46 -2.51
C ALA A 177 0.80 -13.33 -2.82
N TYR A 178 0.04 -12.65 -1.95
CA TYR A 178 -1.37 -12.33 -2.20
C TYR A 178 -1.48 -11.39 -3.39
N TRP A 179 -0.65 -10.36 -3.41
CA TRP A 179 -0.62 -9.42 -4.52
C TRP A 179 -0.26 -10.09 -5.85
N ASP A 180 0.77 -10.93 -5.88
CA ASP A 180 1.12 -11.71 -7.07
C ASP A 180 -0.05 -12.59 -7.52
N HIS A 181 -0.73 -13.27 -6.59
CA HIS A 181 -1.89 -14.09 -6.92
C HIS A 181 -3.06 -13.26 -7.48
N ALA A 182 -3.34 -12.08 -6.92
CA ALA A 182 -4.36 -11.17 -7.43
C ALA A 182 -4.04 -10.70 -8.86
N LEU A 183 -2.81 -10.26 -9.10
CA LEU A 183 -2.37 -9.78 -10.41
C LEU A 183 -2.42 -10.88 -11.47
N GLN A 184 -1.98 -12.10 -11.14
CA GLN A 184 -2.04 -13.26 -12.04
C GLN A 184 -3.48 -13.68 -12.39
N ASN A 185 -4.43 -13.38 -11.51
CA ASN A 185 -5.87 -13.57 -11.75
C ASN A 185 -6.54 -12.33 -12.36
N GLY A 186 -5.76 -11.44 -12.98
CA GLY A 186 -6.27 -10.32 -13.78
C GLY A 186 -6.70 -9.09 -12.98
N LYS A 187 -6.52 -9.08 -11.65
CA LYS A 187 -6.80 -7.87 -10.88
C LYS A 187 -5.79 -6.78 -11.19
N ARG A 188 -6.27 -5.54 -11.27
CA ARG A 188 -5.45 -4.35 -11.52
C ARG A 188 -5.40 -3.51 -10.24
N VAL A 189 -4.61 -3.96 -9.27
CA VAL A 189 -4.52 -3.39 -7.92
C VAL A 189 -3.07 -3.12 -7.55
N PHE A 190 -2.83 -2.09 -6.73
CA PHE A 190 -1.50 -1.72 -6.25
C PHE A 190 -1.13 -2.47 -4.95
N GLY A 191 0.10 -2.25 -4.49
CA GLY A 191 0.61 -2.80 -3.23
C GLY A 191 1.05 -1.67 -2.31
N THR A 192 0.58 -1.67 -1.07
CA THR A 192 0.95 -0.67 -0.04
C THR A 192 1.81 -1.30 1.05
N ALA A 193 2.76 -0.53 1.58
CA ALA A 193 3.47 -0.85 2.82
C ALA A 193 3.06 0.14 3.90
N ALA A 194 2.76 -0.36 5.09
CA ALA A 194 2.38 0.48 6.23
C ALA A 194 2.79 -0.18 7.54
N ASP A 195 2.52 0.52 8.65
CA ASP A 195 3.08 0.14 9.94
C ASP A 195 2.12 -0.71 10.77
N ASP A 196 0.83 -0.39 10.74
CA ASP A 196 -0.19 -0.98 11.62
C ASP A 196 0.19 -0.83 13.10
N SER A 197 0.75 0.34 13.43
CA SER A 197 1.36 0.59 14.73
C SER A 197 0.31 0.74 15.82
N HIS A 198 0.44 -0.04 16.89
CA HIS A 198 -0.44 0.02 18.05
C HIS A 198 0.34 0.49 19.29
N GLU A 199 1.58 0.04 19.46
CA GLU A 199 2.38 0.27 20.65
C GLU A 199 3.53 1.25 20.43
N HIS A 200 3.72 2.17 21.39
CA HIS A 200 4.81 3.13 21.38
C HIS A 200 5.62 3.11 22.67
N ASN A 201 6.48 2.10 22.80
CA ASN A 201 7.43 2.06 23.89
C ASN A 201 8.80 2.59 23.41
N PRO A 202 9.26 3.77 23.86
CA PRO A 202 10.55 4.33 23.45
C PRO A 202 11.76 3.50 23.92
N ASN A 203 11.54 2.51 24.78
CA ASN A 203 12.57 1.57 25.23
C ASN A 203 12.63 0.30 24.38
N TRP A 204 11.74 0.14 23.39
CA TRP A 204 11.82 -0.99 22.46
C TRP A 204 12.90 -0.71 21.41
N ASN A 205 13.76 -1.71 21.21
CA ASN A 205 14.76 -1.68 20.15
C ASN A 205 14.15 -1.89 18.75
N ILE A 206 12.91 -2.38 18.69
CA ILE A 206 12.13 -2.57 17.47
C ILE A 206 10.93 -1.63 17.57
N PRO A 207 10.94 -0.48 16.88
CA PRO A 207 9.81 0.44 16.91
C PRO A 207 8.69 -0.06 16.00
N GLU A 208 7.42 0.08 16.40
CA GLU A 208 6.29 -0.19 15.50
C GLU A 208 6.08 0.88 14.43
N TYR A 209 6.83 1.98 14.52
CA TYR A 209 6.71 3.16 13.67
C TYR A 209 7.92 3.28 12.74
N GLY A 210 7.66 3.59 11.47
CA GLY A 210 8.68 3.94 10.51
C GLY A 210 9.23 2.77 9.68
N GLY A 211 8.54 1.63 9.65
CA GLY A 211 9.09 0.44 9.00
C GLY A 211 8.47 0.07 7.67
N GLY A 212 7.23 0.48 7.41
CA GLY A 212 6.56 0.42 6.11
C GLY A 212 6.02 1.80 5.72
N TRP A 213 6.13 2.15 4.43
CA TRP A 213 5.54 3.38 3.92
C TRP A 213 5.24 3.33 2.43
N VAL A 214 4.42 4.28 1.99
CA VAL A 214 4.31 4.67 0.58
C VAL A 214 5.09 5.97 0.34
N GLN A 215 5.73 6.09 -0.82
CA GLN A 215 6.38 7.31 -1.28
C GLN A 215 5.65 7.83 -2.52
N VAL A 216 4.88 8.91 -2.36
CA VAL A 216 3.97 9.43 -3.39
C VAL A 216 4.61 10.61 -4.11
N GLN A 217 4.68 10.58 -5.44
CA GLN A 217 5.05 11.75 -6.24
C GLN A 217 3.82 12.64 -6.40
N ALA A 218 3.89 13.89 -5.95
CA ALA A 218 2.76 14.81 -6.05
C ALA A 218 3.22 16.25 -6.17
N ASP A 219 2.43 17.09 -6.85
CA ASP A 219 2.77 18.51 -7.06
C ASP A 219 2.51 19.37 -5.81
N ALA A 220 1.72 18.88 -4.85
CA ALA A 220 1.42 19.54 -3.58
C ALA A 220 1.10 18.54 -2.46
N LEU A 221 1.43 18.91 -1.22
CA LEU A 221 1.04 18.19 -0.01
C LEU A 221 -0.39 18.55 0.40
N THR A 222 -1.37 18.02 -0.32
CA THR A 222 -2.80 18.16 0.01
C THR A 222 -3.51 16.82 -0.13
N PRO A 223 -4.61 16.57 0.61
CA PRO A 223 -5.32 15.29 0.50
C PRO A 223 -5.72 14.93 -0.93
N ALA A 224 -6.25 15.88 -1.69
CA ALA A 224 -6.64 15.64 -3.09
C ALA A 224 -5.45 15.30 -4.00
N SER A 225 -4.33 16.02 -3.84
CA SER A 225 -3.11 15.77 -4.61
C SER A 225 -2.51 14.40 -4.28
N ILE A 226 -2.37 14.06 -3.00
CA ILE A 226 -1.85 12.76 -2.57
C ILE A 226 -2.74 11.62 -3.06
N VAL A 227 -4.06 11.70 -2.84
CA VAL A 227 -4.99 10.63 -3.22
C VAL A 227 -5.10 10.46 -4.74
N SER A 228 -5.10 11.54 -5.52
CA SER A 228 -5.07 11.44 -6.99
C SER A 228 -3.83 10.69 -7.47
N ASN A 229 -2.65 11.00 -6.92
CA ASN A 229 -1.40 10.36 -7.31
C ASN A 229 -1.32 8.89 -6.84
N LEU A 230 -1.91 8.54 -5.69
CA LEU A 230 -2.09 7.15 -5.28
C LEU A 230 -2.95 6.38 -6.30
N LYS A 231 -4.09 6.93 -6.74
CA LYS A 231 -4.99 6.31 -7.73
C LYS A 231 -4.33 6.13 -9.10
N GLU A 232 -3.47 7.07 -9.49
CA GLU A 232 -2.72 7.00 -10.74
C GLU A 232 -1.50 6.06 -10.68
N GLY A 233 -1.18 5.52 -9.51
CA GLY A 233 -0.01 4.67 -9.31
C GLY A 233 1.33 5.43 -9.31
N ARG A 234 1.31 6.74 -9.08
CA ARG A 234 2.50 7.62 -8.98
C ARG A 234 3.14 7.52 -7.59
N PHE A 235 3.40 6.31 -7.16
CA PHE A 235 4.05 6.02 -5.88
C PHE A 235 4.77 4.67 -5.95
N TYR A 236 5.58 4.40 -4.94
CA TYR A 236 6.07 3.06 -4.63
C TYR A 236 5.91 2.79 -3.14
N SER A 237 6.00 1.52 -2.76
CA SER A 237 5.97 1.09 -1.36
C SER A 237 7.35 0.65 -0.92
N SER A 238 7.71 0.85 0.34
CA SER A 238 9.03 0.44 0.83
C SER A 238 9.04 0.15 2.32
N SER A 239 9.98 -0.71 2.72
CA SER A 239 10.42 -0.89 4.10
C SER A 239 11.84 -0.40 4.37
N GLY A 240 12.58 0.01 3.35
CA GLY A 240 13.98 0.47 3.43
C GLY A 240 14.43 1.23 2.19
N PRO A 241 14.66 0.56 1.05
CA PRO A 241 15.17 1.17 -0.17
C PRO A 241 14.28 2.27 -0.77
N GLU A 242 14.86 3.12 -1.61
CA GLU A 242 14.14 4.16 -2.34
C GLU A 242 14.15 3.87 -3.85
N ILE A 243 13.03 4.13 -4.53
CA ILE A 243 12.95 4.13 -6.00
C ILE A 243 12.89 5.57 -6.47
N TYR A 244 13.89 6.00 -7.22
CA TYR A 244 13.99 7.37 -7.71
C TYR A 244 13.29 7.54 -9.06
N ASP A 245 13.41 6.53 -9.93
CA ASP A 245 12.90 6.59 -11.29
C ASP A 245 12.39 5.23 -11.75
N LEU A 246 11.28 5.23 -12.49
CA LEU A 246 10.71 4.05 -13.11
C LEU A 246 10.00 4.45 -14.40
N ARG A 247 10.48 3.93 -15.53
CA ARG A 247 9.96 4.31 -16.84
C ARG A 247 10.11 3.23 -17.88
N VAL A 248 9.24 3.30 -18.87
CA VAL A 248 9.34 2.54 -20.10
C VAL A 248 9.88 3.44 -21.19
N GLU A 249 11.02 3.07 -21.75
CA GLU A 249 11.66 3.75 -22.88
C GLU A 249 12.17 2.68 -23.85
N ASP A 250 11.84 2.81 -25.14
CA ASP A 250 12.32 1.92 -26.21
C ASP A 250 12.04 0.43 -25.96
N GLY A 251 10.89 0.12 -25.34
CA GLY A 251 10.47 -1.25 -25.01
C GLY A 251 11.20 -1.88 -23.82
N GLN A 252 11.97 -1.09 -23.06
CA GLN A 252 12.61 -1.51 -21.81
C GLN A 252 11.89 -0.89 -20.62
N LEU A 253 11.65 -1.66 -19.56
CA LEU A 253 11.34 -1.12 -18.24
C LEU A 253 12.66 -0.89 -17.50
N ALA A 254 12.97 0.37 -17.19
CA ALA A 254 14.17 0.79 -16.48
C ALA A 254 13.81 1.36 -15.10
N ILE A 255 14.68 1.10 -14.12
CA ILE A 255 14.54 1.55 -12.74
C ILE A 255 15.84 2.16 -12.23
N GLU A 256 15.75 3.27 -11.50
CA GLU A 256 16.83 3.82 -10.66
C GLU A 256 16.41 3.76 -9.19
N CYS A 257 17.31 3.29 -8.32
CA CYS A 257 17.02 3.11 -6.89
C CYS A 257 18.22 3.44 -6.00
N SER A 258 17.98 3.50 -4.69
CA SER A 258 19.04 3.50 -3.68
C SER A 258 19.92 2.24 -3.80
N PRO A 259 21.15 2.24 -3.25
CA PRO A 259 22.03 1.06 -3.29
C PRO A 259 21.34 -0.21 -2.79
N CYS A 260 21.22 -1.21 -3.67
CA CYS A 260 20.55 -2.48 -3.39
C CYS A 260 21.49 -3.67 -3.63
N LYS A 261 21.30 -4.74 -2.86
CA LYS A 261 22.01 -6.01 -3.00
C LYS A 261 21.59 -6.73 -4.29
N PHE A 262 20.31 -6.69 -4.63
CA PHE A 262 19.78 -7.22 -5.89
C PHE A 262 18.49 -6.52 -6.29
N ILE A 263 18.17 -6.60 -7.59
CA ILE A 263 16.92 -6.10 -8.18
C ILE A 263 16.24 -7.26 -8.88
N MET A 264 14.97 -7.50 -8.57
CA MET A 264 14.16 -8.56 -9.17
C MET A 264 13.02 -7.96 -9.99
N PHE A 265 12.94 -8.34 -11.26
CA PHE A 265 11.77 -8.07 -12.07
C PHE A 265 10.79 -9.22 -11.96
N LYS A 266 9.60 -8.94 -11.44
CA LYS A 266 8.50 -9.87 -11.28
C LYS A 266 7.54 -9.65 -12.44
N ALA A 267 7.46 -10.62 -13.33
CA ALA A 267 6.59 -10.57 -14.50
C ALA A 267 5.75 -11.85 -14.57
N PHE A 268 4.67 -11.81 -15.34
CA PHE A 268 3.79 -12.93 -15.61
C PHE A 268 3.27 -12.85 -17.05
N PRO A 269 3.14 -13.98 -17.79
CA PRO A 269 3.46 -15.36 -17.39
C PRO A 269 4.96 -15.68 -17.42
N LEU A 270 5.77 -14.81 -18.02
CA LEU A 270 7.20 -14.98 -18.10
C LEU A 270 7.89 -14.55 -16.80
N ARG A 271 8.87 -15.33 -16.34
CA ARG A 271 9.70 -14.94 -15.21
C ARG A 271 10.67 -13.83 -15.63
N GLY A 272 10.62 -12.69 -14.95
CA GLY A 272 11.57 -11.61 -15.16
C GLY A 272 12.97 -11.92 -14.59
N PRO A 273 14.00 -11.15 -15.01
CA PRO A 273 15.37 -11.37 -14.59
C PRO A 273 15.61 -11.03 -13.11
N PHE A 274 16.58 -11.73 -12.54
CA PHE A 274 17.20 -11.45 -11.25
C PHE A 274 18.57 -10.83 -11.50
N VAL A 275 18.79 -9.61 -11.02
CA VAL A 275 20.01 -8.83 -11.28
C VAL A 275 20.76 -8.61 -9.98
N GLY A 276 22.05 -8.92 -9.96
CA GLY A 276 22.94 -8.73 -8.80
C GLY A 276 24.40 -8.87 -9.20
N ASN A 277 25.30 -8.16 -8.50
CA ASN A 277 26.74 -8.24 -8.72
C ASN A 277 27.38 -9.30 -7.80
N PHE A 278 27.14 -10.59 -8.06
CA PHE A 278 27.56 -11.67 -7.15
C PHE A 278 29.07 -11.92 -7.08
N GLU A 279 29.82 -11.42 -8.07
CA GLU A 279 31.28 -11.62 -8.12
C GLU A 279 32.04 -10.66 -7.19
N ASN A 280 31.63 -9.40 -7.13
CA ASN A 280 32.32 -8.34 -6.36
C ASN A 280 31.50 -7.79 -5.19
N GLY A 281 30.19 -8.05 -5.14
CA GLY A 281 29.30 -7.56 -4.08
C GLY A 281 28.94 -6.08 -4.17
N GLU A 282 29.28 -5.40 -5.27
CA GLU A 282 28.96 -3.97 -5.43
C GLU A 282 27.44 -3.75 -5.52
N PRO A 283 26.89 -2.70 -4.87
CA PRO A 283 25.47 -2.44 -4.91
C PRO A 283 24.99 -2.08 -6.33
N LEU A 284 23.76 -2.46 -6.63
CA LEU A 284 23.03 -1.98 -7.79
C LEU A 284 22.25 -0.71 -7.45
N THR A 285 22.30 0.27 -8.34
CA THR A 285 21.46 1.48 -8.30
C THR A 285 20.59 1.63 -9.55
N PHE A 286 20.74 0.70 -10.50
CA PHE A 286 20.03 0.71 -11.77
C PHE A 286 19.88 -0.72 -12.30
N ALA A 287 18.75 -1.00 -12.95
CA ALA A 287 18.57 -2.17 -13.80
C ALA A 287 17.51 -1.90 -14.87
N SER A 288 17.46 -2.75 -15.89
CA SER A 288 16.39 -2.73 -16.89
C SER A 288 16.09 -4.13 -17.41
N MET A 289 14.89 -4.30 -18.00
CA MET A 289 14.53 -5.50 -18.74
C MET A 289 13.71 -5.15 -19.99
N THR A 290 13.86 -5.97 -21.04
CA THR A 290 12.96 -5.94 -22.20
C THR A 290 11.56 -6.35 -21.77
N ILE A 291 10.56 -5.62 -22.26
CA ILE A 291 9.14 -5.97 -22.10
C ILE A 291 8.74 -6.84 -23.27
N GLU A 292 8.18 -8.01 -22.99
CA GLU A 292 7.60 -8.88 -24.01
C GLU A 292 6.08 -8.63 -24.09
N GLU A 293 5.52 -8.68 -25.30
CA GLU A 293 4.11 -8.33 -25.54
C GLU A 293 3.11 -9.31 -24.89
N ASP A 294 3.54 -10.53 -24.59
CA ASP A 294 2.73 -11.58 -23.95
C ASP A 294 2.70 -11.49 -22.42
N MET A 295 3.53 -10.63 -21.83
CA MET A 295 3.47 -10.34 -20.40
C MET A 295 2.17 -9.60 -20.07
N GLN A 296 1.52 -9.95 -18.96
CA GLN A 296 0.37 -9.22 -18.44
C GLN A 296 0.82 -7.98 -17.65
N TYR A 297 1.82 -8.17 -16.79
CA TYR A 297 2.39 -7.10 -15.97
C TYR A 297 3.86 -7.35 -15.69
N ILE A 298 4.56 -6.27 -15.33
CA ILE A 298 5.91 -6.28 -14.77
C ILE A 298 5.92 -5.37 -13.54
N ARG A 299 6.49 -5.82 -12.43
CA ARG A 299 6.79 -4.99 -11.25
C ARG A 299 8.22 -5.26 -10.78
N VAL A 300 8.79 -4.35 -10.02
CA VAL A 300 10.20 -4.43 -9.58
C VAL A 300 10.28 -4.47 -8.07
N GLU A 301 11.13 -5.35 -7.56
CA GLU A 301 11.54 -5.40 -6.15
C GLU A 301 13.03 -5.06 -6.04
N CYS A 302 13.34 -4.00 -5.31
CA CYS A 302 14.71 -3.62 -4.97
C CYS A 302 14.99 -4.04 -3.53
N VAL A 303 16.02 -4.87 -3.30
CA VAL A 303 16.32 -5.43 -1.97
C VAL A 303 17.70 -4.99 -1.52
N ASP A 304 17.80 -4.40 -0.33
CA ASP A 304 19.08 -3.97 0.24
C ASP A 304 19.84 -5.11 0.95
N PHE A 305 20.93 -4.76 1.63
CA PHE A 305 21.78 -5.70 2.33
C PHE A 305 21.23 -6.14 3.70
N GLU A 306 20.25 -5.41 4.24
CA GLU A 306 19.54 -5.76 5.48
C GLU A 306 18.29 -6.62 5.19
N GLY A 307 17.95 -6.83 3.91
CA GLY A 307 16.82 -7.61 3.46
C GLY A 307 15.53 -6.81 3.34
N LYS A 308 15.59 -5.48 3.47
CA LYS A 308 14.45 -4.60 3.28
C LYS A 308 14.18 -4.37 1.80
N VAL A 309 12.94 -4.05 1.47
CA VAL A 309 12.46 -4.10 0.10
C VAL A 309 11.72 -2.82 -0.27
N ALA A 310 11.95 -2.33 -1.49
CA ALA A 310 11.06 -1.40 -2.16
C ALA A 310 10.34 -2.11 -3.31
N TRP A 311 9.03 -1.88 -3.42
CA TRP A 311 8.14 -2.47 -4.41
C TRP A 311 7.60 -1.38 -5.33
N SER A 312 7.86 -1.49 -6.62
CA SER A 312 7.20 -0.66 -7.62
C SER A 312 5.74 -1.10 -7.81
N ASN A 313 4.90 -0.18 -8.28
CA ASN A 313 3.60 -0.55 -8.84
C ASN A 313 3.76 -1.42 -10.11
N PRO A 314 2.78 -2.29 -10.43
CA PRO A 314 2.74 -3.05 -11.66
C PRO A 314 2.56 -2.14 -12.87
N VAL A 315 3.45 -2.34 -13.84
CA VAL A 315 3.35 -1.84 -15.21
C VAL A 315 2.55 -2.87 -16.00
N PHE A 316 1.28 -2.57 -16.27
CA PHE A 316 0.43 -3.41 -17.11
C PHE A 316 0.82 -3.24 -18.58
N VAL A 317 1.24 -4.33 -19.22
CA VAL A 317 1.79 -4.29 -20.59
C VAL A 317 0.71 -3.95 -21.61
N ALA A 318 -0.53 -4.38 -21.38
CA ALA A 318 -1.68 -4.00 -22.19
C ALA A 318 -1.83 -2.48 -22.33
N ASP A 319 -1.45 -1.71 -21.29
CA ASP A 319 -1.48 -0.25 -21.38
C ASP A 319 -0.40 0.29 -22.30
N LEU A 320 0.70 -0.43 -22.53
CA LEU A 320 1.85 0.03 -23.31
C LEU A 320 1.76 -0.31 -24.81
N LEU A 321 0.91 -1.27 -25.16
CA LEU A 321 0.65 -1.61 -26.56
C LEU A 321 -0.10 -0.44 -27.22
N GLN A 322 0.23 -0.15 -28.48
CA GLN A 322 -0.57 0.80 -29.25
C GLN A 322 -1.91 0.13 -29.54
N GLU A 323 -3.03 0.83 -29.32
CA GLU A 323 -4.30 0.37 -29.87
C GLU A 323 -4.12 0.23 -31.38
N GLY A 324 -4.36 -0.97 -31.92
CA GLY A 324 -4.19 -1.24 -33.35
C GLY A 324 -5.04 -0.28 -34.17
N GLU A 325 -4.42 0.36 -35.16
CA GLU A 325 -5.13 1.03 -36.26
C GLU A 325 -5.95 0.05 -37.10
#